data_AF-A0A925M718-F1
#
_entry.id   AF-A0A925M718-F1
#
_cell.length_a   1.000
_cell.length_b   1.000
_cell.length_c   1.000
_cell.angle_alpha   90.00
_cell.angle_beta   90.00
_cell.angle_gamma   90.00
#
_symmetry.space_group_name_H-M   'P 1'
#
loop_
_entity.id
_entity.type
_entity.pdbx_description
1 polymer ?
#
loop_
_entity_poly.entity_id
_entity_poly.type
_entity_poly.pdbx_seq_one_letter_code
_entity_poly.pdbx_strand_id
1 'polypeptide(L)'
;MNVGFLTNRCEFAEPKRYSGNGELTFAVIGCVLWFSAIVIRLSFSGKAWTLTERLVEATSFVIFAAIPIFFLATNAGAAFAKRVLLRNNGLWFQTFTCLLLGFYISVVKLLALNPARFGWLKQFDNLILKDYFWLNVSLFLAGAFVALRLPFLLLELRDRRIYTNQRQTIVSFIKRNGQLLILLSVNFIYISLVNTSLLSAAFEVEYSGYFIGLSYVFIVFLMQLPIVRTTPSDRMMVFDFLLAAACLVSLFWFSRPSFSFGAFISLTLFILVLIHGTGLGREHFGYSFAVRQADFFYTAKAILTATVLLVPLALLLKFAPSKAVSTFDVTAIGSYILFFLSYAVLFSFRVGIFEEILFRSGLMVFIRDQIQARSHKPLKRQQLVLTSALICSVIFGICHIGNNPGTGIALSPLQYKAIYATLATVASMFYSLAFGETNRLWASITIHGIVDTTAVLLLGASLVVPF
;
A
#
# COMPACT_ATOMS: atom_id res chain seq x y z
N MET A 1 -13.93 29.89 8.31
CA MET A 1 -14.41 29.29 7.05
C MET A 1 -15.09 27.96 7.38
N ASN A 2 -16.42 27.90 7.24
CA ASN A 2 -17.14 26.63 7.21
C ASN A 2 -16.94 26.05 5.82
N VAL A 3 -16.04 25.07 5.68
CA VAL A 3 -15.86 24.33 4.44
C VAL A 3 -16.98 23.27 4.42
N GLY A 4 -18.06 23.51 3.66
CA GLY A 4 -19.30 22.70 3.65
C GLY A 4 -19.17 21.23 3.22
N PHE A 5 -17.95 20.71 3.14
CA PHE A 5 -17.60 19.33 2.82
C PHE A 5 -17.28 18.48 4.06
N LEU A 6 -16.83 19.12 5.14
CA LEU A 6 -16.50 18.47 6.41
C LEU A 6 -17.67 18.59 7.37
N THR A 7 -18.00 17.50 8.06
CA THR A 7 -18.97 17.54 9.13
C THR A 7 -18.27 17.96 10.42
N ASN A 8 -19.03 18.20 11.50
CA ASN A 8 -18.42 18.44 12.82
C ASN A 8 -17.79 17.16 13.42
N ARG A 9 -17.82 16.00 12.73
CA ARG A 9 -17.31 14.72 13.24
C ARG A 9 -15.79 14.69 13.28
N CYS A 10 -15.10 14.94 12.16
CA CYS A 10 -13.63 15.04 12.07
C CYS A 10 -12.89 14.01 12.94
N GLU A 11 -13.28 12.72 12.84
CA GLU A 11 -12.88 11.67 13.78
C GLU A 11 -11.37 11.38 13.78
N PHE A 12 -10.66 11.76 12.73
CA PHE A 12 -9.21 11.60 12.58
C PHE A 12 -8.38 12.42 13.58
N ALA A 13 -8.95 13.53 14.07
CA ALA A 13 -8.24 14.45 14.95
C ALA A 13 -7.86 13.83 16.31
N GLU A 14 -8.55 12.75 16.71
CA GLU A 14 -8.31 12.03 17.97
C GLU A 14 -8.36 10.50 17.75
N PRO A 15 -7.43 9.72 18.32
CA PRO A 15 -7.47 8.25 18.26
C PRO A 15 -8.80 7.70 18.80
N LYS A 16 -9.36 6.69 18.14
CA LYS A 16 -10.67 6.12 18.50
C LYS A 16 -10.61 4.65 18.87
N ARG A 17 -11.52 4.25 19.75
CA ARG A 17 -11.77 2.83 20.04
C ARG A 17 -12.57 2.17 18.93
N TYR A 18 -12.02 1.08 18.38
CA TYR A 18 -12.75 0.23 17.42
C TYR A 18 -13.37 -0.95 18.15
N SER A 19 -14.70 -1.08 18.09
CA SER A 19 -15.41 -2.22 18.69
C SER A 19 -15.09 -3.55 18.00
N GLY A 20 -14.67 -3.51 16.73
CA GLY A 20 -14.23 -4.65 15.92
C GLY A 20 -15.31 -5.62 15.44
N ASN A 21 -16.56 -5.48 15.91
CA ASN A 21 -17.66 -6.39 15.55
C ASN A 21 -18.04 -6.35 14.05
N GLY A 22 -17.86 -5.21 13.37
CA GLY A 22 -18.14 -5.08 11.94
C GLY A 22 -17.03 -5.56 11.00
N GLU A 23 -15.85 -5.86 11.53
CA GLU A 23 -14.65 -6.12 10.71
C GLU A 23 -14.56 -7.57 10.26
N LEU A 24 -15.05 -8.52 11.06
CA LEU A 24 -15.02 -9.94 10.70
C LEU A 24 -15.91 -10.21 9.48
N THR A 25 -17.13 -9.68 9.49
CA THR A 25 -18.05 -9.79 8.35
C THR A 25 -17.45 -9.14 7.10
N PHE A 26 -16.85 -7.95 7.25
CA PHE A 26 -16.17 -7.29 6.15
C PHE A 26 -14.99 -8.12 5.63
N ALA A 27 -14.22 -8.76 6.51
CA ALA A 27 -13.08 -9.59 6.10
C ALA A 27 -13.51 -10.79 5.25
N VAL A 28 -14.59 -11.47 5.64
CA VAL A 28 -15.13 -12.59 4.86
C VAL A 28 -15.63 -12.10 3.50
N ILE A 29 -16.46 -11.05 3.49
CA ILE A 29 -17.01 -10.48 2.25
C ILE A 29 -15.89 -9.97 1.35
N GLY A 30 -14.91 -9.25 1.89
CA GLY A 30 -13.76 -8.71 1.16
C GLY A 30 -12.94 -9.81 0.50
N CYS A 31 -12.66 -10.92 1.21
CA CYS A 31 -11.98 -12.08 0.63
C CYS A 31 -12.76 -12.69 -0.54
N VAL A 32 -14.07 -12.90 -0.39
CA VAL A 32 -14.93 -13.47 -1.44
C VAL A 32 -15.02 -12.54 -2.65
N LEU A 33 -15.21 -11.24 -2.43
CA LEU A 33 -15.29 -10.24 -3.48
C LEU A 33 -13.96 -10.16 -4.26
N TRP A 34 -12.83 -10.11 -3.57
CA TRP A 34 -11.52 -10.04 -4.21
C TRP A 34 -11.24 -11.29 -5.04
N PHE A 35 -11.47 -12.48 -4.48
CA PHE A 35 -11.35 -13.75 -5.19
C PHE A 35 -12.19 -13.75 -6.47
N SER A 36 -13.47 -13.43 -6.34
CA SER A 36 -14.43 -13.45 -7.44
C SER A 36 -14.04 -12.46 -8.53
N ALA A 37 -13.61 -11.25 -8.14
CA ALA A 37 -13.21 -10.22 -9.09
C ALA A 37 -11.95 -10.61 -9.89
N ILE A 38 -11.00 -11.33 -9.27
CA ILE A 38 -9.83 -11.86 -9.98
C ILE A 38 -10.25 -12.94 -10.97
N VAL A 39 -11.08 -13.91 -10.54
CA VAL A 39 -11.57 -14.97 -11.43
C VAL A 39 -12.30 -14.36 -12.63
N ILE A 40 -13.20 -13.41 -12.39
CA ILE A 40 -13.94 -12.68 -13.42
C ILE A 40 -12.95 -12.00 -14.38
N ARG A 41 -12.04 -11.16 -13.88
CA ARG A 41 -11.06 -10.46 -14.72
C ARG A 41 -10.24 -11.41 -15.57
N LEU A 42 -9.69 -12.48 -15.00
CA LEU A 42 -8.85 -13.41 -15.75
C LEU A 42 -9.66 -14.11 -16.86
N SER A 43 -10.95 -14.36 -16.63
CA SER A 43 -11.88 -14.91 -17.62
C SER A 43 -12.12 -13.96 -18.81
N PHE A 44 -12.02 -12.65 -18.58
CA PHE A 44 -12.21 -11.61 -19.60
C PHE A 44 -10.89 -11.03 -20.15
N SER A 45 -9.73 -11.54 -19.73
CA SER A 45 -8.42 -10.94 -20.03
C SER A 45 -7.91 -11.14 -21.47
N GLY A 46 -8.70 -11.77 -22.35
CA GLY A 46 -8.30 -12.14 -23.73
C GLY A 46 -7.25 -13.25 -23.81
N LYS A 47 -6.52 -13.52 -22.73
CA LYS A 47 -5.66 -14.71 -22.56
C LYS A 47 -6.57 -15.88 -22.21
N ALA A 48 -6.43 -17.02 -22.90
CA ALA A 48 -7.24 -18.22 -22.66
C ALA A 48 -6.85 -18.94 -21.36
N TRP A 49 -7.08 -18.35 -20.18
CA TRP A 49 -6.74 -18.95 -18.89
C TRP A 49 -7.59 -20.21 -18.62
N THR A 50 -6.96 -21.28 -18.14
CA THR A 50 -7.70 -22.46 -17.68
C THR A 50 -8.41 -22.15 -16.35
N LEU A 51 -9.38 -22.99 -15.95
CA LEU A 51 -10.01 -22.85 -14.64
C LEU A 51 -8.98 -22.99 -13.51
N THR A 52 -8.11 -24.00 -13.58
CA THR A 52 -7.06 -24.25 -12.57
C THR A 52 -6.14 -23.05 -12.39
N GLU A 53 -5.68 -22.43 -13.49
CA GLU A 53 -4.79 -21.26 -13.41
C GLU A 53 -5.49 -20.05 -12.77
N ARG A 54 -6.76 -19.81 -13.11
CA ARG A 54 -7.57 -18.76 -12.49
C ARG A 54 -7.74 -18.97 -10.99
N LEU A 55 -8.03 -20.21 -10.59
CA LEU A 55 -8.21 -20.57 -9.18
C LEU A 55 -6.91 -20.45 -8.39
N VAL A 56 -5.78 -20.92 -8.94
CA VAL A 56 -4.47 -20.80 -8.30
C VAL A 56 -4.09 -19.33 -8.09
N GLU A 57 -4.27 -18.49 -9.12
CA GLU A 57 -3.95 -17.07 -9.03
C GLU A 57 -4.92 -16.32 -8.10
N ALA A 58 -6.23 -16.53 -8.21
CA ALA A 58 -7.18 -15.89 -7.31
C ALA A 58 -6.95 -16.31 -5.84
N THR A 59 -6.61 -17.57 -5.60
CA THR A 59 -6.31 -18.09 -4.25
C THR A 59 -5.03 -17.47 -3.69
N SER A 60 -3.98 -17.29 -4.50
CA SER A 60 -2.73 -16.67 -4.04
C SER A 60 -2.96 -15.24 -3.56
N PHE A 61 -3.77 -14.45 -4.27
CA PHE A 61 -4.17 -13.11 -3.80
C PHE A 61 -4.93 -13.15 -2.47
N VAL A 62 -5.84 -14.11 -2.30
CA VAL A 62 -6.57 -14.22 -1.02
C VAL A 62 -5.61 -14.57 0.12
N ILE A 63 -4.68 -15.49 -0.09
CA ILE A 63 -3.72 -15.96 0.93
C ILE A 63 -2.68 -14.90 1.28
N PHE A 64 -2.10 -14.23 0.28
CA PHE A 64 -1.01 -13.26 0.50
C PHE A 64 -1.47 -11.83 0.73
N ALA A 65 -2.72 -11.50 0.38
CA ALA A 65 -3.25 -10.15 0.50
C ALA A 65 -4.54 -10.11 1.33
N ALA A 66 -5.63 -10.66 0.82
CA ALA A 66 -6.96 -10.43 1.40
C ALA A 66 -7.07 -10.91 2.85
N ILE A 67 -6.66 -12.15 3.12
CA ILE A 67 -6.71 -12.73 4.48
C ILE A 67 -5.79 -11.93 5.40
N PRO A 68 -4.47 -11.77 5.15
CA PRO A 68 -3.61 -11.02 6.06
C PRO A 68 -4.12 -9.62 6.32
N ILE A 69 -4.52 -8.87 5.30
CA ILE A 69 -4.97 -7.49 5.47
C ILE A 69 -6.27 -7.46 6.29
N PHE A 70 -7.33 -8.13 5.83
CA PHE A 70 -8.62 -8.01 6.48
C PHE A 70 -8.69 -8.72 7.83
N PHE A 71 -8.05 -9.89 7.98
CA PHE A 71 -8.02 -10.62 9.25
C PHE A 71 -7.31 -9.79 10.32
N LEU A 72 -6.15 -9.19 10.00
CA LEU A 72 -5.39 -8.37 10.95
C LEU A 72 -6.15 -7.13 11.42
N ALA A 73 -7.10 -6.64 10.63
CA ALA A 73 -7.98 -5.56 11.06
C ALA A 73 -8.94 -5.99 12.19
N THR A 74 -9.31 -7.26 12.30
CA THR A 74 -10.22 -7.77 13.35
C THR A 74 -9.58 -7.82 14.73
N ASN A 75 -10.39 -7.83 15.80
CA ASN A 75 -9.89 -8.04 17.17
C ASN A 75 -9.09 -9.35 17.31
N ALA A 76 -9.60 -10.44 16.72
CA ALA A 76 -8.96 -11.76 16.76
C ALA A 76 -7.63 -11.76 16.01
N GLY A 77 -7.58 -11.17 14.81
CA GLY A 77 -6.36 -11.07 14.02
C GLY A 77 -5.32 -10.14 14.63
N ALA A 78 -5.72 -9.02 15.23
CA ALA A 78 -4.80 -8.16 15.96
C ALA A 78 -4.20 -8.87 17.19
N ALA A 79 -5.00 -9.66 17.91
CA ALA A 79 -4.51 -10.48 19.02
C ALA A 79 -3.58 -11.59 18.51
N PHE A 80 -3.91 -12.25 17.40
CA PHE A 80 -3.07 -13.25 16.75
C PHE A 80 -1.74 -12.65 16.29
N ALA A 81 -1.74 -11.47 15.66
CA ALA A 81 -0.53 -10.77 15.28
C ALA A 81 0.38 -10.53 16.47
N LYS A 82 -0.15 -9.98 17.57
CA LYS A 82 0.66 -9.70 18.77
C LYS A 82 1.19 -10.97 19.43
N ARG A 83 0.37 -12.02 19.54
CA ARG A 83 0.72 -13.24 20.29
C ARG A 83 1.53 -14.26 19.49
N VAL A 84 1.40 -14.24 18.17
CA VAL A 84 1.95 -15.27 17.28
C VAL A 84 2.91 -14.67 16.28
N LEU A 85 2.44 -13.77 15.41
CA LEU A 85 3.27 -13.26 14.30
C LEU A 85 4.41 -12.38 14.77
N LEU A 86 4.17 -11.52 15.76
CA LEU A 86 5.16 -10.63 16.38
C LEU A 86 5.97 -11.33 17.48
N ARG A 87 5.51 -12.49 17.97
CA ARG A 87 6.27 -13.29 18.94
C ARG A 87 7.55 -13.80 18.29
N ASN A 88 8.60 -13.96 19.11
CA ASN A 88 9.94 -14.32 18.65
C ASN A 88 10.47 -13.35 17.57
N ASN A 89 10.18 -12.05 17.75
CA ASN A 89 10.62 -10.96 16.88
C ASN A 89 10.30 -11.21 15.39
N GLY A 90 9.06 -11.61 15.08
CA GLY A 90 8.62 -11.76 13.68
C GLY A 90 9.04 -13.05 12.98
N LEU A 91 9.74 -13.97 13.66
CA LEU A 91 10.28 -15.17 13.01
C LEU A 91 9.17 -16.04 12.38
N TRP A 92 8.03 -16.17 13.05
CA TRP A 92 6.89 -16.92 12.52
C TRP A 92 6.32 -16.31 11.24
N PHE A 93 6.20 -14.98 11.19
CA PHE A 93 5.75 -14.30 9.98
C PHE A 93 6.74 -14.51 8.82
N GLN A 94 8.05 -14.38 9.08
CA GLN A 94 9.10 -14.62 8.09
C GLN A 94 9.02 -16.04 7.53
N THR A 95 9.08 -17.04 8.41
CA THR A 95 9.06 -18.45 8.03
C THR A 95 7.78 -18.82 7.28
N PHE A 96 6.61 -18.43 7.79
CA PHE A 96 5.33 -18.75 7.16
C PHE A 96 5.20 -18.11 5.76
N THR A 97 5.61 -16.85 5.62
CA THR A 97 5.58 -16.15 4.32
C THR A 97 6.50 -16.83 3.30
N CYS A 98 7.73 -17.18 3.70
CA CYS A 98 8.67 -17.89 2.82
C CYS A 98 8.16 -19.28 2.44
N LEU A 99 7.56 -20.03 3.38
CA LEU A 99 6.97 -21.35 3.11
C LEU A 99 5.79 -21.25 2.14
N LEU A 100 4.88 -20.30 2.36
CA LEU A 100 3.77 -20.08 1.44
C LEU A 100 4.24 -19.70 0.04
N LEU A 101 5.26 -18.83 -0.06
CA LEU A 101 5.85 -18.45 -1.35
C LEU A 101 6.46 -19.66 -2.05
N GLY A 102 7.26 -20.46 -1.34
CA GLY A 102 7.83 -21.70 -1.87
C GLY A 102 6.75 -22.69 -2.32
N PHE A 103 5.66 -22.80 -1.56
CA PHE A 103 4.51 -23.64 -1.92
C PHE A 103 3.82 -23.15 -3.20
N TYR A 104 3.51 -21.84 -3.31
CA TYR A 104 2.92 -21.27 -4.52
C TYR A 104 3.79 -21.49 -5.75
N ILE A 105 5.10 -21.21 -5.64
CA ILE A 105 6.07 -21.44 -6.72
C ILE A 105 6.06 -22.91 -7.14
N SER A 106 6.09 -23.83 -6.17
CA SER A 106 6.10 -25.26 -6.42
C SER A 106 4.82 -25.74 -7.09
N VAL A 107 3.65 -25.28 -6.64
CA VAL A 107 2.35 -25.63 -7.24
C VAL A 107 2.29 -25.18 -8.70
N VAL A 108 2.65 -23.93 -8.98
CA VAL A 108 2.63 -23.40 -10.36
C VAL A 108 3.60 -24.15 -11.26
N LYS A 109 4.79 -24.49 -10.75
CA LYS A 109 5.80 -25.26 -11.50
C LYS A 109 5.39 -26.72 -11.72
N LEU A 110 4.88 -27.41 -10.70
CA LEU A 110 4.48 -28.82 -10.78
C LEU A 110 3.27 -29.04 -11.69
N LEU A 111 2.32 -28.10 -11.68
CA LEU A 111 1.17 -28.13 -12.58
C LEU A 111 1.54 -27.69 -14.01
N ALA A 112 2.81 -27.37 -14.27
CA ALA A 112 3.33 -26.89 -15.55
C ALA A 112 2.45 -25.79 -16.16
N LEU A 113 1.96 -24.87 -15.32
CA LEU A 113 1.06 -23.80 -15.77
C LEU A 113 1.79 -22.91 -16.78
N ASN A 114 1.04 -22.36 -17.73
CA ASN A 114 1.64 -21.74 -18.91
C ASN A 114 2.52 -20.52 -18.52
N PRO A 115 3.83 -20.52 -18.85
CA PRO A 115 4.73 -19.41 -18.55
C PRO A 115 4.34 -18.07 -19.20
N ALA A 116 3.50 -18.08 -20.24
CA ALA A 116 2.97 -16.85 -20.85
C ALA A 116 1.83 -16.22 -20.03
N ARG A 117 1.19 -17.00 -19.15
CA ARG A 117 0.14 -16.54 -18.23
C ARG A 117 0.75 -16.16 -16.88
N PHE A 118 1.69 -16.96 -16.38
CA PHE A 118 2.51 -16.67 -15.20
C PHE A 118 3.87 -16.12 -15.62
N GLY A 119 3.88 -14.84 -16.06
CA GLY A 119 5.08 -14.20 -16.61
C GLY A 119 6.30 -14.24 -15.68
N TRP A 120 6.05 -14.22 -14.37
CA TRP A 120 7.06 -14.34 -13.32
C TRP A 120 7.86 -15.65 -13.37
N LEU A 121 7.29 -16.73 -13.92
CA LEU A 121 7.94 -18.04 -13.94
C LEU A 121 9.25 -18.01 -14.76
N LYS A 122 9.24 -17.27 -15.88
CA LYS A 122 10.42 -17.08 -16.73
C LYS A 122 11.50 -16.24 -16.06
N GLN A 123 11.12 -15.36 -15.14
CA GLN A 123 12.09 -14.51 -14.44
C GLN A 123 13.00 -15.35 -13.54
N PHE A 124 12.48 -16.45 -12.96
CA PHE A 124 13.29 -17.37 -12.16
C PHE A 124 14.34 -18.15 -12.94
N ASP A 125 14.21 -18.31 -14.27
CA ASP A 125 15.25 -18.98 -15.06
C ASP A 125 16.51 -18.10 -15.21
N ASN A 126 16.40 -16.79 -14.99
CA ASN A 126 17.51 -15.85 -15.17
C ASN A 126 17.70 -14.87 -13.98
N LEU A 127 17.08 -15.16 -12.82
CA LEU A 127 17.02 -14.19 -11.72
C LEU A 127 18.40 -13.89 -11.10
N ILE A 128 19.20 -14.94 -10.85
CA ILE A 128 20.53 -14.83 -10.23
C ILE A 128 21.55 -15.64 -11.02
N LEU A 129 21.24 -16.89 -11.32
CA LEU A 129 22.06 -17.78 -12.14
C LEU A 129 21.25 -18.24 -13.36
N LYS A 130 21.83 -18.09 -14.54
CA LYS A 130 21.17 -18.46 -15.79
C LYS A 130 20.89 -19.97 -15.87
N ASP A 131 19.65 -20.33 -16.20
CA ASP A 131 19.15 -21.70 -16.41
C ASP A 131 19.13 -22.61 -15.16
N TYR A 132 19.15 -22.04 -13.94
CA TYR A 132 19.08 -22.78 -12.67
C TYR A 132 17.86 -22.41 -11.83
N PHE A 133 16.65 -22.80 -12.28
CA PHE A 133 15.37 -22.44 -11.64
C PHE A 133 15.32 -22.68 -10.12
N TRP A 134 15.54 -23.91 -9.65
CA TRP A 134 15.38 -24.25 -8.22
C TRP A 134 16.44 -23.60 -7.33
N LEU A 135 17.64 -23.38 -7.87
CA LEU A 135 18.69 -22.64 -7.16
C LEU A 135 18.30 -21.17 -7.04
N ASN A 136 17.78 -20.56 -8.11
CA ASN A 136 17.26 -19.19 -8.07
C ASN A 136 16.07 -19.03 -7.13
N VAL A 137 15.15 -20.00 -7.09
CA VAL A 137 14.05 -20.02 -6.11
C VAL A 137 14.59 -20.07 -4.69
N SER A 138 15.58 -20.94 -4.41
CA SER A 138 16.18 -21.07 -3.08
C SER A 138 16.88 -19.78 -2.64
N LEU A 139 17.67 -19.18 -3.54
CA LEU A 139 18.36 -17.90 -3.30
C LEU A 139 17.37 -16.75 -3.13
N PHE A 140 16.29 -16.72 -3.92
CA PHE A 140 15.22 -15.74 -3.78
C PHE A 140 14.52 -15.85 -2.41
N LEU A 141 14.15 -17.06 -1.99
CA LEU A 141 13.51 -17.29 -0.69
C LEU A 141 14.45 -16.93 0.47
N ALA A 142 15.75 -17.21 0.34
CA ALA A 142 16.76 -16.75 1.30
C ALA A 142 16.83 -15.22 1.37
N GLY A 143 16.83 -14.54 0.22
CA GLY A 143 16.81 -13.08 0.17
C GLY A 143 15.53 -12.47 0.75
N ALA A 144 14.37 -13.04 0.45
CA ALA A 144 13.10 -12.65 1.04
C ALA A 144 13.11 -12.83 2.57
N PHE A 145 13.68 -13.94 3.07
CA PHE A 145 13.79 -14.20 4.51
C PHE A 145 14.63 -13.12 5.22
N VAL A 146 15.77 -12.76 4.65
CA VAL A 146 16.65 -11.67 5.14
C VAL A 146 15.93 -10.31 5.09
N ALA A 147 15.28 -9.99 3.98
CA ALA A 147 14.55 -8.73 3.82
C ALA A 147 13.39 -8.58 4.81
N LEU A 148 12.62 -9.64 5.02
CA LEU A 148 11.53 -9.68 6.01
C LEU A 148 12.06 -9.56 7.44
N ARG A 149 13.32 -9.92 7.71
CA ARG A 149 13.91 -9.83 9.06
C ARG A 149 14.18 -8.40 9.48
N LEU A 150 14.57 -7.55 8.54
CA LEU A 150 15.06 -6.19 8.78
C LEU A 150 14.11 -5.33 9.65
N PRO A 151 12.80 -5.22 9.36
CA PRO A 151 11.92 -4.37 10.16
C PRO A 151 11.76 -4.84 11.61
N PHE A 152 11.79 -6.15 11.87
CA PHE A 152 11.67 -6.66 13.24
C PHE A 152 12.94 -6.43 14.06
N LEU A 153 14.12 -6.47 13.43
CA LEU A 153 15.37 -6.11 14.10
C LEU A 153 15.41 -4.62 14.46
N LEU A 154 14.90 -3.76 13.57
CA LEU A 154 14.76 -2.33 13.84
C LEU A 154 13.74 -2.07 14.96
N LEU A 155 12.64 -2.83 15.00
CA LEU A 155 11.62 -2.72 16.06
C LEU A 155 12.21 -3.15 17.40
N GLU A 156 12.98 -4.23 17.42
CA GLU A 156 13.69 -4.70 18.61
C GLU A 156 14.73 -3.69 19.11
N LEU A 157 15.48 -3.05 18.21
CA LEU A 157 16.41 -1.97 18.55
C LEU A 157 15.68 -0.78 19.19
N ARG A 158 14.50 -0.43 18.67
CA ARG A 158 13.67 0.65 19.19
C ARG A 158 13.15 0.34 20.61
N ASP A 159 12.63 -0.85 20.83
CA ASP A 159 12.01 -1.26 22.10
C ASP A 159 13.03 -1.38 23.25
N ARG A 160 14.31 -1.64 22.95
CA ARG A 160 15.39 -1.76 23.94
C ARG A 160 15.77 -0.45 24.66
N ARG A 161 15.05 0.65 24.38
CA ARG A 161 15.17 2.01 24.96
C ARG A 161 16.61 2.50 25.22
N ILE A 162 17.00 3.44 24.37
CA ILE A 162 17.90 4.54 24.67
C ILE A 162 17.19 5.46 25.67
N TYR A 163 17.02 5.04 26.92
CA TYR A 163 16.88 6.04 27.98
C TYR A 163 18.22 6.74 28.03
N THR A 164 18.30 7.94 27.48
CA THR A 164 19.40 8.86 27.73
C THR A 164 19.40 9.21 29.22
N ASN A 165 19.89 8.29 30.04
CA ASN A 165 20.61 8.70 31.21
C ASN A 165 21.80 9.51 30.66
N GLN A 166 22.06 10.70 31.21
CA GLN A 166 23.09 11.63 30.70
C GLN A 166 24.51 11.02 30.61
N ARG A 167 24.70 9.76 31.04
CA ARG A 167 25.95 9.00 31.06
C ARG A 167 26.07 7.89 29.99
N GLN A 168 25.07 7.64 29.14
CA GLN A 168 25.23 6.62 28.07
C GLN A 168 26.07 7.16 26.91
N THR A 169 27.27 6.61 26.74
CA THR A 169 28.15 6.89 25.58
C THR A 169 27.83 5.98 24.40
N ILE A 170 28.22 6.36 23.19
CA ILE A 170 28.11 5.53 21.96
C ILE A 170 28.73 4.14 22.18
N VAL A 171 29.85 4.07 22.90
CA VAL A 171 30.53 2.81 23.24
C VAL A 171 29.64 1.89 24.07
N SER A 172 28.92 2.43 25.07
CA SER A 172 27.98 1.65 25.89
C SER A 172 26.77 1.15 25.10
N PHE A 173 26.31 1.93 24.11
CA PHE A 173 25.23 1.53 23.20
C PHE A 173 25.67 0.40 22.26
N ILE A 174 26.87 0.52 21.65
CA ILE A 174 27.44 -0.52 20.78
C ILE A 174 27.70 -1.79 21.60
N LYS A 175 28.25 -1.69 22.81
CA LYS A 175 28.48 -2.87 23.67
C LYS A 175 27.18 -3.59 24.01
N ARG A 176 26.09 -2.86 24.25
CA ARG A 176 24.77 -3.42 24.60
C ARG A 176 24.00 -4.00 23.41
N ASN A 177 24.18 -3.44 22.22
CA ASN A 177 23.42 -3.82 21.01
C ASN A 177 24.29 -4.45 19.92
N GLY A 178 25.57 -4.74 20.18
CA GLY A 178 26.56 -5.10 19.17
C GLY A 178 26.17 -6.29 18.31
N GLN A 179 25.63 -7.35 18.89
CA GLN A 179 25.13 -8.52 18.14
C GLN A 179 24.00 -8.14 17.17
N LEU A 180 23.06 -7.33 17.62
CA LEU A 180 21.92 -6.88 16.83
C LEU A 180 22.36 -5.91 15.72
N LEU A 181 23.32 -5.04 16.00
CA LEU A 181 23.94 -4.14 15.03
C LEU A 181 24.75 -4.92 13.98
N ILE A 182 25.51 -5.94 14.38
CA ILE A 182 26.23 -6.83 13.43
C ILE A 182 25.22 -7.53 12.53
N LEU A 183 24.16 -8.11 13.11
CA LEU A 183 23.12 -8.78 12.34
C LEU A 183 22.46 -7.82 11.35
N LEU A 184 22.13 -6.60 11.80
CA LEU A 184 21.58 -5.55 10.95
C LEU A 184 22.52 -5.20 9.80
N SER A 185 23.80 -4.95 10.09
CA SER A 185 24.82 -4.64 9.10
C SER A 185 25.03 -5.78 8.09
N VAL A 186 25.05 -7.03 8.54
CA VAL A 186 25.14 -8.21 7.66
C VAL A 186 23.92 -8.31 6.75
N ASN A 187 22.71 -8.07 7.29
CA ASN A 187 21.48 -8.05 6.49
C ASN A 187 21.55 -6.93 5.43
N PHE A 188 22.00 -5.74 5.80
CA PHE A 188 22.19 -4.63 4.86
C PHE A 188 23.24 -4.94 3.79
N ILE A 189 24.40 -5.47 4.18
CA ILE A 189 25.47 -5.84 3.24
C ILE A 189 24.97 -6.92 2.27
N TYR A 190 24.27 -7.94 2.78
CA TYR A 190 23.68 -8.98 1.94
C TYR A 190 22.66 -8.38 0.95
N ILE A 191 21.77 -7.52 1.42
CA ILE A 191 20.81 -6.82 0.56
C ILE A 191 21.57 -6.02 -0.51
N SER A 192 22.63 -5.28 -0.16
CA SER A 192 23.42 -4.49 -1.11
C SER A 192 24.20 -5.34 -2.12
N LEU A 193 24.82 -6.45 -1.68
CA LEU A 193 25.64 -7.32 -2.54
C LEU A 193 24.80 -8.11 -3.54
N VAL A 194 23.63 -8.59 -3.13
CA VAL A 194 22.69 -9.27 -4.04
C VAL A 194 21.99 -8.25 -4.96
N ASN A 195 22.22 -6.96 -4.76
CA ASN A 195 21.60 -5.84 -5.46
C ASN A 195 22.56 -5.08 -6.40
N THR A 196 23.58 -5.77 -6.94
CA THR A 196 24.35 -5.30 -8.11
C THR A 196 23.47 -5.02 -9.35
N SER A 197 22.18 -5.37 -9.30
CA SER A 197 21.12 -4.99 -10.26
C SER A 197 20.61 -3.54 -10.15
N LEU A 198 21.02 -2.74 -9.15
CA LEU A 198 20.67 -1.31 -9.05
C LEU A 198 21.10 -0.47 -10.27
N LEU A 199 21.98 -1.02 -11.13
CA LEU A 199 22.49 -0.40 -12.35
C LEU A 199 22.01 -1.12 -13.63
N SER A 200 21.06 -2.07 -13.52
CA SER A 200 20.56 -2.82 -14.68
C SER A 200 19.47 -2.05 -15.42
N ALA A 201 19.55 -1.98 -16.75
CA ALA A 201 18.54 -1.37 -17.62
C ALA A 201 17.14 -2.04 -17.53
N ALA A 202 17.03 -3.23 -16.92
CA ALA A 202 15.74 -3.85 -16.60
C ALA A 202 14.97 -3.11 -15.49
N PHE A 203 15.65 -2.25 -14.73
CA PHE A 203 15.08 -1.47 -13.62
C PHE A 203 14.17 -0.32 -14.10
N GLU A 204 14.32 0.15 -15.34
CA GLU A 204 13.51 1.25 -15.89
C GLU A 204 12.09 0.82 -16.32
N VAL A 205 11.85 -0.48 -16.52
CA VAL A 205 10.61 -0.98 -17.16
C VAL A 205 9.55 -1.41 -16.14
N GLU A 206 9.95 -1.79 -14.93
CA GLU A 206 9.05 -2.31 -13.90
C GLU A 206 9.07 -1.42 -12.64
N TYR A 207 7.94 -0.76 -12.35
CA TYR A 207 7.41 -0.36 -11.03
C TYR A 207 7.16 1.13 -10.74
N SER A 208 5.88 1.51 -10.84
CA SER A 208 5.27 2.68 -10.18
C SER A 208 5.21 2.54 -8.65
N GLY A 209 4.98 1.34 -8.12
CA GLY A 209 4.89 1.08 -6.66
C GLY A 209 6.21 1.28 -5.90
N TYR A 210 7.35 1.06 -6.56
CA TYR A 210 8.68 1.28 -5.99
C TYR A 210 9.00 2.78 -5.85
N PHE A 211 8.65 3.59 -6.86
CA PHE A 211 8.73 5.04 -6.75
C PHE A 211 7.81 5.57 -5.65
N ILE A 212 6.57 5.06 -5.53
CA ILE A 212 5.66 5.44 -4.44
C ILE A 212 6.28 5.11 -3.08
N GLY A 213 6.85 3.91 -2.91
CA GLY A 213 7.52 3.49 -1.68
C GLY A 213 8.78 4.32 -1.36
N LEU A 214 9.67 4.54 -2.32
CA LEU A 214 10.88 5.35 -2.12
C LEU A 214 10.59 6.83 -1.93
N SER A 215 9.64 7.39 -2.67
CA SER A 215 9.18 8.77 -2.51
C SER A 215 8.51 8.96 -1.16
N TYR A 216 7.68 8.01 -0.71
CA TYR A 216 7.14 7.99 0.66
C TYR A 216 8.28 8.04 1.67
N VAL A 217 9.30 7.20 1.50
CA VAL A 217 10.45 7.14 2.40
C VAL A 217 11.23 8.46 2.40
N PHE A 218 11.60 8.95 1.24
CA PHE A 218 12.34 10.20 1.10
C PHE A 218 11.59 11.40 1.69
N ILE A 219 10.27 11.48 1.47
CA ILE A 219 9.44 12.58 1.97
C ILE A 219 9.33 12.53 3.50
N VAL A 220 9.11 11.35 4.09
CA VAL A 220 9.09 11.20 5.56
C VAL A 220 10.47 11.54 6.15
N PHE A 221 11.57 11.17 5.49
CA PHE A 221 12.93 11.58 5.90
C PHE A 221 13.11 13.11 5.90
N LEU A 222 12.71 13.79 4.82
CA LEU A 222 12.80 15.24 4.72
C LEU A 222 12.01 15.95 5.83
N MET A 223 10.84 15.43 6.19
CA MET A 223 10.01 15.98 7.26
C MET A 223 10.63 15.79 8.67
N GLN A 224 11.69 14.99 8.79
CA GLN A 224 12.42 14.71 10.04
C GLN A 224 13.78 15.41 10.15
N LEU A 225 14.26 16.11 9.11
CA LEU A 225 15.57 16.77 9.17
C LEU A 225 15.62 17.87 10.25
N PRO A 226 16.74 17.99 11.00
CA PRO A 226 16.88 18.84 12.19
C PRO A 226 16.95 20.35 11.92
N ILE A 227 16.65 20.81 10.70
CA ILE A 227 16.60 22.24 10.34
C ILE A 227 15.43 22.95 11.08
N VAL A 228 14.53 22.19 11.71
CA VAL A 228 13.50 22.71 12.61
C VAL A 228 13.69 22.06 13.98
N ARG A 229 14.03 22.87 14.99
CA ARG A 229 14.38 22.46 16.38
C ARG A 229 13.39 21.44 16.96
N THR A 230 13.91 20.36 17.56
CA THR A 230 13.11 19.28 18.16
C THR A 230 13.58 18.90 19.57
N THR A 231 12.61 18.48 20.38
CA THR A 231 12.70 18.10 21.80
C THR A 231 12.65 16.56 21.97
N PRO A 232 12.88 15.99 23.16
CA PRO A 232 13.22 14.56 23.31
C PRO A 232 12.15 13.52 22.88
N SER A 233 10.87 13.88 22.69
CA SER A 233 9.84 12.99 22.13
C SER A 233 10.12 12.55 20.69
N ASP A 234 11.00 13.27 19.98
CA ASP A 234 11.05 13.26 18.52
C ASP A 234 11.92 12.12 17.95
N ARG A 235 12.71 11.43 18.80
CA ARG A 235 13.50 10.25 18.39
C ARG A 235 12.64 9.03 18.06
N MET A 236 11.42 8.93 18.61
CA MET A 236 10.51 7.83 18.29
C MET A 236 10.04 7.90 16.83
N MET A 237 9.90 9.11 16.28
CA MET A 237 9.43 9.34 14.91
C MET A 237 10.47 8.93 13.85
N VAL A 238 11.77 9.11 14.12
CA VAL A 238 12.85 8.68 13.20
C VAL A 238 12.93 7.17 13.06
N PHE A 239 12.74 6.43 14.16
CA PHE A 239 12.70 4.97 14.10
C PHE A 239 11.46 4.45 13.38
N ASP A 240 10.29 5.06 13.58
CA ASP A 240 9.08 4.70 12.84
C ASP A 240 9.23 4.95 11.34
N PHE A 241 10.00 5.97 10.97
CA PHE A 241 10.39 6.20 9.58
C PHE A 241 11.31 5.11 9.02
N LEU A 242 12.40 4.78 9.71
CA LEU A 242 13.31 3.70 9.27
C LEU A 242 12.58 2.35 9.20
N LEU A 243 11.61 2.12 10.09
CA LEU A 243 10.74 0.95 10.07
C LEU A 243 9.83 0.95 8.85
N ALA A 244 9.18 2.08 8.54
CA ALA A 244 8.38 2.24 7.32
C ALA A 244 9.23 1.98 6.07
N ALA A 245 10.44 2.55 6.04
CA ALA A 245 11.38 2.36 4.96
C ALA A 245 11.81 0.92 4.80
N ALA A 246 12.17 0.23 5.89
CA ALA A 246 12.53 -1.18 5.85
C ALA A 246 11.35 -2.07 5.42
N CYS A 247 10.12 -1.75 5.83
CA CYS A 247 8.93 -2.46 5.36
C CYS A 247 8.73 -2.27 3.85
N LEU A 248 8.95 -1.05 3.34
CA LEU A 248 8.86 -0.74 1.92
C LEU A 248 10.04 -1.29 1.10
N VAL A 249 11.23 -1.45 1.67
CA VAL A 249 12.35 -2.15 1.03
C VAL A 249 12.00 -3.62 0.75
N SER A 250 11.15 -4.25 1.58
CA SER A 250 10.69 -5.62 1.31
C SER A 250 9.87 -5.71 0.00
N LEU A 251 9.20 -4.63 -0.42
CA LEU A 251 8.50 -4.55 -1.72
C LEU A 251 9.43 -4.92 -2.87
N PHE A 252 10.66 -4.41 -2.85
CA PHE A 252 11.65 -4.66 -3.90
C PHE A 252 11.95 -6.16 -4.06
N TRP A 253 12.08 -6.87 -2.94
CA TRP A 253 12.32 -8.31 -2.99
C TRP A 253 11.13 -9.04 -3.58
N PHE A 254 9.91 -8.71 -3.16
CA PHE A 254 8.72 -9.39 -3.70
C PHE A 254 8.38 -8.97 -5.13
N SER A 255 8.85 -7.82 -5.59
CA SER A 255 8.65 -7.31 -6.95
C SER A 255 9.66 -7.87 -7.96
N ARG A 256 10.79 -8.43 -7.52
CA ARG A 256 11.84 -8.99 -8.41
C ARG A 256 11.38 -10.07 -9.39
N PRO A 257 10.56 -11.06 -8.98
CA PRO A 257 9.94 -11.99 -9.91
C PRO A 257 8.67 -11.40 -10.53
N SER A 258 8.27 -10.17 -10.21
CA SER A 258 7.02 -9.57 -10.65
C SER A 258 5.78 -10.39 -10.28
N PHE A 259 5.77 -10.88 -9.04
CA PHE A 259 4.56 -11.45 -8.46
C PHE A 259 3.50 -10.36 -8.30
N SER A 260 2.33 -10.61 -8.88
CA SER A 260 1.21 -9.67 -8.86
C SER A 260 0.65 -9.39 -7.44
N PHE A 261 0.96 -10.25 -6.45
CA PHE A 261 0.59 -10.08 -5.04
C PHE A 261 1.76 -9.67 -4.13
N GLY A 262 2.99 -9.52 -4.65
CA GLY A 262 4.19 -9.27 -3.86
C GLY A 262 4.12 -8.00 -3.01
N ALA A 263 3.49 -6.95 -3.53
CA ALA A 263 3.29 -5.69 -2.81
C ALA A 263 2.45 -5.84 -1.52
N PHE A 264 1.47 -6.76 -1.51
CA PHE A 264 0.64 -6.98 -0.33
C PHE A 264 1.38 -7.72 0.79
N ILE A 265 2.44 -8.46 0.46
CA ILE A 265 3.31 -9.05 1.48
C ILE A 265 4.07 -7.92 2.21
N SER A 266 4.61 -6.96 1.46
CA SER A 266 5.24 -5.76 2.04
C SER A 266 4.23 -4.92 2.86
N LEU A 267 3.00 -4.77 2.37
CA LEU A 267 1.95 -4.07 3.10
C LEU A 267 1.57 -4.80 4.40
N THR A 268 1.48 -6.12 4.35
CA THR A 268 1.23 -6.96 5.54
C THR A 268 2.33 -6.78 6.57
N LEU A 269 3.59 -6.73 6.13
CA LEU A 269 4.72 -6.43 7.00
C LEU A 269 4.61 -5.04 7.63
N PHE A 270 4.20 -4.02 6.86
CA PHE A 270 3.93 -2.68 7.36
C PHE A 270 2.83 -2.67 8.43
N ILE A 271 1.70 -3.37 8.20
CA ILE A 271 0.62 -3.51 9.18
C ILE A 271 1.14 -4.19 10.47
N LEU A 272 1.88 -5.29 10.33
CA LEU A 272 2.39 -6.02 11.50
C LEU A 272 3.37 -5.16 12.32
N VAL A 273 4.33 -4.53 11.66
CA VAL A 273 5.43 -3.85 12.35
C VAL A 273 5.03 -2.45 12.79
N LEU A 274 4.47 -1.63 11.92
CA LEU A 274 4.09 -0.25 12.28
C LEU A 274 2.78 -0.17 13.03
N ILE A 275 1.74 -0.86 12.55
CA ILE A 275 0.40 -0.69 13.12
C ILE A 275 0.27 -1.50 14.42
N HIS A 276 0.79 -2.73 14.46
CA HIS A 276 0.65 -3.60 15.63
C HIS A 276 1.90 -3.68 16.52
N GLY A 277 3.10 -3.59 15.96
CA GLY A 277 4.36 -3.78 16.67
C GLY A 277 4.85 -2.57 17.49
N THR A 278 4.50 -1.35 17.09
CA THR A 278 4.96 -0.10 17.74
C THR A 278 4.30 0.22 19.08
N GLY A 279 3.29 -0.55 19.48
CA GLY A 279 2.46 -0.29 20.66
C GLY A 279 1.41 0.82 20.49
N LEU A 280 1.50 1.64 19.44
CA LEU A 280 0.52 2.69 19.12
C LEU A 280 -0.85 2.08 18.74
N GLY A 281 -0.82 0.95 18.05
CA GLY A 281 -2.01 0.16 17.73
C GLY A 281 -2.86 0.72 16.58
N ARG A 282 -3.77 -0.12 16.10
CA ARG A 282 -4.67 0.19 14.96
C ARG A 282 -5.52 1.45 15.16
N GLU A 283 -5.94 1.71 16.40
CA GLU A 283 -6.77 2.87 16.80
C GLU A 283 -6.09 4.20 16.51
N HIS A 284 -4.77 4.24 16.68
CA HIS A 284 -3.96 5.40 16.39
C HIS A 284 -3.82 5.65 14.88
N PHE A 285 -3.63 4.58 14.10
CA PHE A 285 -3.40 4.63 12.65
C PHE A 285 -4.69 4.67 11.81
N GLY A 286 -5.88 4.63 12.40
CA GLY A 286 -7.09 4.63 11.59
C GLY A 286 -7.40 3.29 10.90
N TYR A 287 -6.69 2.21 11.26
CA TYR A 287 -6.74 0.93 10.54
C TYR A 287 -8.00 0.12 10.92
N SER A 288 -9.11 0.45 10.27
CA SER A 288 -10.38 -0.26 10.42
C SER A 288 -11.17 -0.27 9.11
N PHE A 289 -11.73 -1.44 8.81
CA PHE A 289 -12.66 -1.64 7.69
C PHE A 289 -14.13 -1.67 8.13
N ALA A 290 -14.44 -1.32 9.38
CA ALA A 290 -15.80 -1.40 9.90
C ALA A 290 -16.75 -0.45 9.15
N VAL A 291 -17.80 -0.98 8.55
CA VAL A 291 -18.83 -0.20 7.86
C VAL A 291 -19.86 0.31 8.87
N ARG A 292 -20.16 1.62 8.84
CA ARG A 292 -21.27 2.22 9.60
C ARG A 292 -22.27 2.82 8.64
N GLN A 293 -23.56 2.66 8.91
CA GLN A 293 -24.64 3.28 8.13
C GLN A 293 -24.46 4.81 8.02
N ALA A 294 -24.00 5.45 9.10
CA ALA A 294 -23.73 6.88 9.15
C ALA A 294 -22.54 7.34 8.27
N ASP A 295 -21.65 6.42 7.89
CA ASP A 295 -20.54 6.67 6.97
C ASP A 295 -20.95 6.34 5.52
N PHE A 296 -21.87 5.38 5.33
CA PHE A 296 -22.33 4.94 3.99
C PHE A 296 -22.87 6.10 3.15
N PHE A 297 -23.82 6.88 3.67
CA PHE A 297 -24.40 8.02 2.95
C PHE A 297 -23.37 9.11 2.66
N TYR A 298 -22.44 9.33 3.59
CA TYR A 298 -21.34 10.28 3.40
C TYR A 298 -20.42 9.80 2.27
N THR A 299 -20.00 8.54 2.29
CA THR A 299 -19.16 7.94 1.25
C THR A 299 -19.85 7.98 -0.12
N ALA A 300 -21.14 7.63 -0.19
CA ALA A 300 -21.91 7.71 -1.43
C ALA A 300 -21.97 9.14 -2.00
N LYS A 301 -22.20 10.14 -1.14
CA LYS A 301 -22.16 11.56 -1.53
C LYS A 301 -20.76 11.97 -2.00
N ALA A 302 -19.71 11.53 -1.31
CA ALA A 302 -18.32 11.83 -1.68
C ALA A 302 -17.94 11.21 -3.03
N ILE A 303 -18.34 9.96 -3.29
CA ILE A 303 -18.19 9.29 -4.59
C ILE A 303 -18.87 10.11 -5.68
N LEU A 304 -20.16 10.40 -5.51
CA LEU A 304 -20.92 11.15 -6.50
C LEU A 304 -20.28 12.51 -6.79
N THR A 305 -19.88 13.23 -5.75
CA THR A 305 -19.26 14.55 -5.92
C THR A 305 -17.89 14.46 -6.57
N ALA A 306 -17.07 13.47 -6.19
CA ALA A 306 -15.77 13.24 -6.81
C ALA A 306 -15.93 12.91 -8.29
N THR A 307 -16.85 12.01 -8.67
CA THR A 307 -17.10 11.67 -10.07
C THR A 307 -17.62 12.86 -10.86
N VAL A 308 -18.61 13.60 -10.35
CA VAL A 308 -19.19 14.79 -11.01
C VAL A 308 -18.17 15.92 -11.19
N LEU A 309 -17.14 16.03 -10.33
CA LEU A 309 -16.10 17.04 -10.47
C LEU A 309 -14.93 16.56 -11.33
N LEU A 310 -14.43 15.35 -11.09
CA LEU A 310 -13.22 14.83 -11.74
C LEU A 310 -13.47 14.44 -13.19
N VAL A 311 -14.64 13.88 -13.53
CA VAL A 311 -14.95 13.46 -14.91
C VAL A 311 -14.99 14.67 -15.86
N PRO A 312 -15.78 15.73 -15.61
CA PRO A 312 -15.77 16.90 -16.47
C PRO A 312 -14.41 17.60 -16.51
N LEU A 313 -13.71 17.69 -15.36
CA LEU A 313 -12.38 18.31 -15.30
C LEU A 313 -11.37 17.54 -16.17
N ALA A 314 -11.35 16.21 -16.08
CA ALA A 314 -10.48 15.37 -16.90
C ALA A 314 -10.79 15.51 -18.40
N LEU A 315 -12.08 15.58 -18.78
CA LEU A 315 -12.49 15.80 -20.17
C LEU A 315 -12.06 17.18 -20.67
N LEU A 316 -12.27 18.24 -19.89
CA LEU A 316 -11.84 19.61 -20.21
C LEU A 316 -10.31 19.70 -20.40
N LEU A 317 -9.55 18.99 -19.56
CA LEU A 317 -8.10 18.94 -19.63
C LEU A 317 -7.58 17.98 -20.73
N LYS A 318 -8.46 17.40 -21.55
CA LYS A 318 -8.11 16.43 -22.61
C LYS A 318 -7.34 15.22 -22.09
N PHE A 319 -7.62 14.83 -20.84
CA PHE A 319 -7.00 13.70 -20.16
C PHE A 319 -7.58 12.33 -20.61
N ALA A 320 -8.67 12.34 -21.39
CA ALA A 320 -9.26 11.15 -22.00
C ALA A 320 -8.85 11.01 -23.49
N PRO A 321 -8.71 9.78 -24.02
CA PRO A 321 -8.56 9.57 -25.46
C PRO A 321 -9.74 10.18 -26.21
N SER A 322 -9.48 10.77 -27.37
CA SER A 322 -10.51 11.45 -28.20
C SER A 322 -11.68 10.55 -28.62
N LYS A 323 -11.53 9.22 -28.55
CA LYS A 323 -12.55 8.19 -28.86
C LYS A 323 -13.23 7.56 -27.64
N ALA A 324 -12.80 7.87 -26.41
CA ALA A 324 -13.32 7.20 -25.21
C ALA A 324 -14.80 7.54 -24.92
N VAL A 325 -15.26 8.71 -25.35
CA VAL A 325 -16.66 9.16 -25.16
C VAL A 325 -17.60 8.61 -26.24
N SER A 326 -17.09 8.16 -27.39
CA SER A 326 -17.91 7.78 -28.56
C SER A 326 -18.16 6.28 -28.71
N THR A 327 -17.73 5.44 -27.77
CA THR A 327 -17.83 3.97 -27.84
C THR A 327 -18.58 3.34 -26.66
N PHE A 328 -19.25 4.15 -25.84
CA PHE A 328 -20.05 3.63 -24.73
C PHE A 328 -21.35 3.01 -25.26
N ASP A 329 -21.32 1.72 -25.56
CA ASP A 329 -22.47 0.96 -26.04
C ASP A 329 -23.44 0.64 -24.87
N VAL A 330 -24.56 1.36 -24.87
CA VAL A 330 -25.64 1.26 -23.88
C VAL A 330 -26.39 -0.08 -23.99
N THR A 331 -26.17 -0.90 -25.03
CA THR A 331 -26.93 -2.15 -25.22
C THR A 331 -26.31 -3.39 -24.54
N ALA A 332 -25.05 -3.33 -24.09
CA ALA A 332 -24.39 -4.40 -23.32
C ALA A 332 -24.31 -4.13 -21.80
N ILE A 333 -25.23 -3.32 -21.27
CA ILE A 333 -25.25 -2.85 -19.86
C ILE A 333 -25.09 -3.98 -18.83
N GLY A 334 -25.72 -5.14 -19.01
CA GLY A 334 -25.66 -6.24 -18.03
C GLY A 334 -24.26 -6.83 -17.88
N SER A 335 -23.57 -7.08 -18.99
CA SER A 335 -22.17 -7.52 -19.00
C SER A 335 -21.21 -6.40 -18.61
N TYR A 336 -21.51 -5.14 -18.96
CA TYR A 336 -20.71 -3.98 -18.54
C TYR A 336 -20.82 -3.68 -17.05
N ILE A 337 -21.97 -3.91 -16.39
CA ILE A 337 -22.11 -3.68 -14.94
C ILE A 337 -21.28 -4.69 -14.17
N LEU A 338 -21.38 -5.99 -14.46
CA LEU A 338 -20.57 -7.00 -13.75
C LEU A 338 -19.07 -6.76 -13.99
N PHE A 339 -18.71 -6.37 -15.20
CA PHE A 339 -17.34 -5.99 -15.54
C PHE A 339 -16.88 -4.75 -14.77
N PHE A 340 -17.67 -3.66 -14.76
CA PHE A 340 -17.39 -2.45 -14.02
C PHE A 340 -17.27 -2.71 -12.52
N LEU A 341 -18.20 -3.46 -11.93
CA LEU A 341 -18.17 -3.83 -10.51
C LEU A 341 -16.93 -4.68 -10.18
N SER A 342 -16.53 -5.60 -11.07
CA SER A 342 -15.30 -6.37 -10.87
C SER A 342 -14.06 -5.46 -10.86
N TYR A 343 -14.01 -4.46 -11.74
CA TYR A 343 -12.92 -3.48 -11.76
C TYR A 343 -12.96 -2.54 -10.55
N ALA A 344 -14.14 -2.12 -10.10
CA ALA A 344 -14.31 -1.34 -8.87
C ALA A 344 -13.75 -2.10 -7.66
N VAL A 345 -14.08 -3.38 -7.53
CA VAL A 345 -13.54 -4.26 -6.49
C VAL A 345 -12.03 -4.41 -6.64
N LEU A 346 -11.51 -4.64 -7.86
CA LEU A 346 -10.08 -4.81 -8.09
C LEU A 346 -9.28 -3.54 -7.83
N PHE A 347 -9.75 -2.38 -8.26
CA PHE A 347 -9.09 -1.11 -7.99
C PHE A 347 -9.17 -0.76 -6.51
N SER A 348 -10.32 -0.96 -5.85
CA SER A 348 -10.43 -0.79 -4.39
C SER A 348 -9.45 -1.71 -3.65
N PHE A 349 -9.35 -2.99 -4.00
CA PHE A 349 -8.58 -3.93 -3.20
C PHE A 349 -7.11 -4.05 -3.61
N ARG A 350 -6.76 -3.87 -4.89
CA ARG A 350 -5.37 -3.96 -5.33
C ARG A 350 -4.62 -2.65 -5.19
N VAL A 351 -5.20 -1.54 -5.65
CA VAL A 351 -4.55 -0.22 -5.60
C VAL A 351 -4.99 0.52 -4.34
N GLY A 352 -6.30 0.67 -4.15
CA GLY A 352 -6.91 1.39 -3.04
C GLY A 352 -6.42 0.92 -1.68
N ILE A 353 -6.52 -0.36 -1.32
CA ILE A 353 -6.04 -0.84 -0.01
C ILE A 353 -4.56 -0.53 0.21
N PHE A 354 -3.71 -0.78 -0.79
CA PHE A 354 -2.28 -0.57 -0.69
C PHE A 354 -1.97 0.92 -0.46
N GLU A 355 -2.50 1.78 -1.32
CA GLU A 355 -2.24 3.21 -1.26
C GLU A 355 -2.93 3.88 -0.07
N GLU A 356 -4.16 3.51 0.28
CA GLU A 356 -4.87 4.09 1.40
C GLU A 356 -4.23 3.72 2.74
N ILE A 357 -3.71 2.50 2.91
CA ILE A 357 -2.97 2.15 4.13
C ILE A 357 -1.68 2.97 4.24
N LEU A 358 -0.92 3.11 3.15
CA LEU A 358 0.32 3.89 3.16
C LEU A 358 0.05 5.38 3.35
N PHE A 359 -0.84 5.98 2.57
CA PHE A 359 -1.06 7.42 2.57
C PHE A 359 -2.00 7.89 3.66
N ARG A 360 -3.11 7.20 3.96
CA ARG A 360 -4.10 7.68 4.93
C ARG A 360 -3.76 7.16 6.32
N SER A 361 -3.64 5.85 6.47
CA SER A 361 -3.26 5.28 7.76
C SER A 361 -1.80 5.52 8.15
N GLY A 362 -0.88 5.62 7.19
CA GLY A 362 0.53 5.93 7.43
C GLY A 362 0.83 7.43 7.40
N LEU A 363 0.95 8.02 6.20
CA LEU A 363 1.45 9.38 6.00
C LEU A 363 0.57 10.46 6.64
N MET A 364 -0.75 10.40 6.44
CA MET A 364 -1.66 11.43 6.94
C MET A 364 -1.66 11.44 8.48
N VAL A 365 -1.68 10.26 9.11
CA VAL A 365 -1.49 10.09 10.56
C VAL A 365 -0.15 10.66 11.02
N PHE A 366 0.94 10.33 10.32
CA PHE A 366 2.27 10.89 10.61
C PHE A 366 2.27 12.43 10.53
N ILE A 367 1.68 13.02 9.48
CA ILE A 367 1.55 14.47 9.32
C ILE A 367 0.77 15.09 10.48
N ARG A 368 -0.37 14.48 10.87
CA ARG A 368 -1.17 14.94 12.02
C ARG A 368 -0.33 14.98 13.28
N ASP A 369 0.38 13.90 13.57
CA ASP A 369 1.17 13.79 14.79
C ASP A 369 2.33 14.80 14.78
N GLN A 370 2.96 15.03 13.63
CA GLN A 370 3.98 16.08 13.48
C GLN A 370 3.41 17.49 13.72
N ILE A 371 2.25 17.79 13.16
CA ILE A 371 1.58 19.09 13.34
C ILE A 371 1.22 19.28 14.82
N GLN A 372 0.62 18.27 15.45
CA GLN A 372 0.21 18.34 16.86
C GLN A 372 1.41 18.47 17.80
N ALA A 373 2.50 17.73 17.55
CA ALA A 373 3.71 17.79 18.37
C ALA A 373 4.43 19.13 18.27
N ARG A 374 4.41 19.77 17.10
CA ARG A 374 5.15 21.02 16.84
C ARG A 374 4.33 22.29 17.04
N SER A 375 3.01 22.19 17.17
CA SER A 375 2.16 23.37 17.31
C SER A 375 2.09 23.85 18.76
N HIS A 376 2.55 25.07 19.01
CA HIS A 376 2.38 25.75 20.31
C HIS A 376 0.91 26.02 20.66
N LYS A 377 0.00 25.99 19.68
CA LYS A 377 -1.46 26.05 19.87
C LYS A 377 -2.13 24.93 19.08
N PRO A 378 -2.78 23.94 19.70
CA PRO A 378 -3.41 22.85 18.97
C PRO A 378 -4.45 23.39 17.97
N LEU A 379 -4.36 22.94 16.72
CA LEU A 379 -5.31 23.32 15.68
C LEU A 379 -6.72 22.81 16.02
N LYS A 380 -7.76 23.53 15.57
CA LYS A 380 -9.13 23.01 15.64
C LYS A 380 -9.23 21.72 14.81
N ARG A 381 -10.11 20.77 15.22
CA ARG A 381 -10.25 19.46 14.58
C ARG A 381 -10.39 19.53 13.04
N GLN A 382 -11.24 20.41 12.54
CA GLN A 382 -11.43 20.63 11.09
C GLN A 382 -10.17 21.17 10.40
N GLN A 383 -9.45 22.09 11.03
CA GLN A 383 -8.21 22.63 10.48
C GLN A 383 -7.11 21.56 10.42
N LEU A 384 -7.02 20.72 11.45
CA LEU A 384 -6.08 19.61 11.47
C LEU A 384 -6.38 18.61 10.34
N VAL A 385 -7.66 18.22 10.16
CA VAL A 385 -8.08 17.36 9.06
C VAL A 385 -7.76 17.98 7.70
N LEU A 386 -8.13 19.24 7.47
CA LEU A 386 -7.90 19.93 6.20
C LEU A 386 -6.41 20.02 5.86
N THR A 387 -5.59 20.43 6.83
CA THR A 387 -4.15 20.59 6.61
C THR A 387 -3.48 19.24 6.36
N SER A 388 -3.78 18.22 7.16
CA SER A 388 -3.25 16.86 6.96
C SER A 388 -3.69 16.28 5.62
N ALA A 389 -4.96 16.47 5.24
CA ALA A 389 -5.50 16.00 3.96
C ALA A 389 -4.82 16.71 2.78
N LEU A 390 -4.70 18.05 2.84
CA LEU A 390 -4.06 18.83 1.79
C LEU A 390 -2.61 18.41 1.56
N ILE A 391 -1.80 18.33 2.62
CA ILE A 391 -0.39 17.94 2.52
C ILE A 391 -0.27 16.51 1.97
N CYS A 392 -1.05 15.57 2.53
CA CYS A 392 -1.07 14.18 2.07
C CYS A 392 -1.45 14.08 0.59
N SER A 393 -2.45 14.85 0.15
CA SER A 393 -2.95 14.81 -1.22
C SER A 393 -2.02 15.44 -2.24
N VAL A 394 -1.33 16.53 -1.90
CA VAL A 394 -0.26 17.08 -2.75
C VAL A 394 0.88 16.08 -2.92
N ILE A 395 1.31 15.45 -1.81
CA ILE A 395 2.35 14.41 -1.86
C ILE A 395 1.91 13.22 -2.72
N PHE A 396 0.67 12.76 -2.55
CA PHE A 396 0.08 11.71 -3.37
C PHE A 396 0.13 12.06 -4.87
N GLY A 397 -0.28 13.27 -5.27
CA GLY A 397 -0.23 13.71 -6.66
C GLY A 397 1.20 13.76 -7.23
N ILE A 398 2.18 14.19 -6.43
CA ILE A 398 3.60 14.20 -6.83
C ILE A 398 4.11 12.78 -7.10
N CYS A 399 3.77 11.80 -6.26
CA CYS A 399 4.15 10.40 -6.45
C CYS A 399 3.60 9.81 -7.76
N HIS A 400 2.60 10.45 -8.36
CA HIS A 400 1.94 10.02 -9.60
C HIS A 400 2.52 10.64 -10.87
N ILE A 401 3.50 11.57 -10.79
CA ILE A 401 4.17 12.22 -11.93
C ILE A 401 4.89 11.19 -12.85
N GLY A 402 5.21 9.99 -12.35
CA GLY A 402 5.86 8.93 -13.12
C GLY A 402 5.01 8.34 -14.26
N ASN A 403 3.70 8.61 -14.32
CA ASN A 403 2.82 8.00 -15.31
C ASN A 403 2.96 8.65 -16.69
N ASN A 404 3.14 7.83 -17.72
CA ASN A 404 3.22 8.28 -19.12
C ASN A 404 1.83 8.24 -19.79
N PRO A 405 1.57 9.09 -20.79
CA PRO A 405 0.32 9.07 -21.53
C PRO A 405 0.12 7.71 -22.23
N GLY A 406 -1.12 7.22 -22.18
CA GLY A 406 -1.55 6.07 -22.96
C GLY A 406 -1.68 6.37 -24.45
N THR A 407 -1.83 5.32 -25.26
CA THR A 407 -2.09 5.44 -26.69
C THR A 407 -3.37 6.24 -26.96
N GLY A 408 -3.30 7.22 -27.87
CA GLY A 408 -4.47 8.02 -28.28
C GLY A 408 -4.74 9.26 -27.43
N ILE A 409 -3.87 9.59 -26.46
CA ILE A 409 -3.93 10.83 -25.69
C ILE A 409 -3.17 11.94 -26.45
N ALA A 410 -3.84 13.07 -26.71
CA ALA A 410 -3.31 14.17 -27.52
C ALA A 410 -2.39 15.15 -26.74
N LEU A 411 -2.10 14.86 -25.48
CA LEU A 411 -1.25 15.68 -24.61
C LEU A 411 0.22 15.30 -24.78
N SER A 412 1.12 16.28 -24.72
CA SER A 412 2.55 15.97 -24.60
C SER A 412 2.83 15.23 -23.28
N PRO A 413 3.92 14.44 -23.19
CA PRO A 413 4.24 13.70 -21.96
C PRO A 413 4.33 14.58 -20.71
N LEU A 414 4.90 15.78 -20.81
CA LEU A 414 5.00 16.71 -19.68
C LEU A 414 3.63 17.25 -19.25
N GLN A 415 2.79 17.63 -20.22
CA GLN A 415 1.43 18.11 -19.94
C GLN A 415 0.58 17.01 -19.31
N TYR A 416 0.65 15.78 -19.83
CA TYR A 416 -0.05 14.64 -19.25
C TYR A 416 0.37 14.42 -17.79
N LYS A 417 1.67 14.40 -17.50
CA LYS A 417 2.20 14.22 -16.13
C LYS A 417 1.72 15.29 -15.16
N ALA A 418 1.77 16.56 -15.57
CA ALA A 418 1.31 17.68 -14.75
C ALA A 418 -0.20 17.64 -14.50
N ILE A 419 -1.00 17.36 -15.54
CA ILE A 419 -2.45 17.19 -15.43
C ILE A 419 -2.79 16.00 -14.54
N TYR A 420 -2.11 14.88 -14.73
CA TYR A 420 -2.33 13.68 -13.94
C TYR A 420 -2.01 13.90 -12.46
N ALA A 421 -0.88 14.52 -12.14
CA ALA A 421 -0.52 14.88 -10.77
C ALA A 421 -1.57 15.80 -10.12
N THR A 422 -2.12 16.74 -10.91
CA THR A 422 -3.20 17.63 -10.45
C THR A 422 -4.49 16.87 -10.19
N LEU A 423 -4.94 16.04 -11.13
CA LEU A 423 -6.12 15.21 -10.99
C LEU A 423 -5.99 14.23 -9.82
N ALA A 424 -4.83 13.58 -9.67
CA ALA A 424 -4.51 12.71 -8.56
C ALA A 424 -4.51 13.45 -7.22
N THR A 425 -4.02 14.70 -7.18
CA THR A 425 -4.10 15.56 -5.97
C THR A 425 -5.55 15.84 -5.59
N VAL A 426 -6.38 16.27 -6.55
CA VAL A 426 -7.79 16.58 -6.32
C VAL A 426 -8.57 15.33 -5.91
N ALA A 427 -8.35 14.21 -6.60
CA ALA A 427 -8.95 12.92 -6.28
C ALA A 427 -8.56 12.46 -4.87
N SER A 428 -7.27 12.52 -4.56
CA SER A 428 -6.73 12.18 -3.26
C SER A 428 -7.35 13.00 -2.12
N MET A 429 -7.70 14.25 -2.38
CA MET A 429 -8.35 15.11 -1.38
C MET A 429 -9.69 14.51 -0.94
N PHE A 430 -10.48 13.91 -1.83
CA PHE A 430 -11.74 13.27 -1.45
C PHE A 430 -11.52 12.07 -0.52
N TYR A 431 -10.52 11.24 -0.81
CA TYR A 431 -10.28 10.04 0.01
C TYR A 431 -9.68 10.45 1.36
N SER A 432 -8.76 11.43 1.37
CA SER A 432 -8.20 12.02 2.60
C SER A 432 -9.24 12.69 3.49
N LEU A 433 -10.20 13.43 2.91
CA LEU A 433 -11.31 14.02 3.68
C LEU A 433 -12.25 12.94 4.22
N ALA A 434 -12.54 11.89 3.44
CA ALA A 434 -13.36 10.78 3.92
C ALA A 434 -12.71 10.02 5.08
N PHE A 435 -11.40 9.77 5.00
CA PHE A 435 -10.63 9.25 6.12
C PHE A 435 -10.59 10.24 7.29
N GLY A 436 -10.42 11.53 7.03
CA GLY A 436 -10.44 12.61 8.02
C GLY A 436 -11.75 12.67 8.84
N GLU A 437 -12.88 12.49 8.15
CA GLU A 437 -14.21 12.49 8.76
C GLU A 437 -14.52 11.22 9.53
N THR A 438 -14.13 10.06 8.99
CA THR A 438 -14.57 8.75 9.51
C THR A 438 -13.53 8.03 10.37
N ASN A 439 -12.26 8.40 10.25
CA ASN A 439 -11.09 7.69 10.78
C ASN A 439 -11.15 6.18 10.51
N ARG A 440 -11.61 5.81 9.30
CA ARG A 440 -11.76 4.43 8.83
C ARG A 440 -11.34 4.35 7.37
N LEU A 441 -10.54 3.33 7.04
CA LEU A 441 -9.99 3.18 5.71
C LEU A 441 -11.03 2.78 4.66
N TRP A 442 -12.09 2.05 5.05
CA TRP A 442 -13.05 1.50 4.09
C TRP A 442 -13.63 2.58 3.14
N ALA A 443 -13.96 3.76 3.68
CA ALA A 443 -14.59 4.83 2.93
C ALA A 443 -13.62 5.37 1.87
N SER A 444 -12.37 5.63 2.30
CA SER A 444 -11.28 6.07 1.45
C SER A 444 -11.02 5.09 0.29
N ILE A 445 -10.93 3.79 0.61
CA ILE A 445 -10.67 2.70 -0.34
C ILE A 445 -11.79 2.56 -1.38
N THR A 446 -13.03 2.72 -0.94
CA THR A 446 -14.19 2.60 -1.82
C THR A 446 -14.24 3.77 -2.80
N ILE A 447 -14.02 4.99 -2.33
CA ILE A 447 -13.98 6.18 -3.20
C ILE A 447 -12.82 6.05 -4.20
N HIS A 448 -11.63 5.68 -3.71
CA HIS A 448 -10.45 5.49 -4.55
C HIS A 448 -10.73 4.48 -5.68
N GLY A 449 -11.19 3.28 -5.34
CA GLY A 449 -11.43 2.25 -6.36
C GLY A 449 -12.47 2.65 -7.40
N ILE A 450 -13.52 3.38 -7.01
CA ILE A 450 -14.54 3.86 -7.96
C ILE A 450 -13.99 4.96 -8.87
N VAL A 451 -13.22 5.91 -8.34
CA VAL A 451 -12.60 6.97 -9.14
C VAL A 451 -11.60 6.38 -10.14
N ASP A 452 -10.78 5.42 -9.73
CA ASP A 452 -9.84 4.75 -10.64
C ASP A 452 -10.55 3.93 -11.70
N THR A 453 -11.62 3.22 -11.31
CA THR A 453 -12.46 2.49 -12.27
C THR A 453 -13.09 3.42 -13.29
N THR A 454 -13.59 4.58 -12.84
CA THR A 454 -14.13 5.63 -13.70
C THR A 454 -13.04 6.15 -14.65
N ALA A 455 -11.84 6.43 -14.13
CA ALA A 455 -10.73 6.93 -14.93
C ALA A 455 -10.31 5.92 -16.01
N VAL A 456 -10.21 4.64 -15.69
CA VAL A 456 -9.77 3.61 -16.65
C VAL A 456 -10.87 3.23 -17.62
N LEU A 457 -12.07 2.90 -17.13
CA LEU A 457 -13.12 2.35 -17.98
C LEU A 457 -13.92 3.42 -18.73
N LEU A 458 -14.09 4.62 -18.16
CA LEU A 458 -14.89 5.68 -18.79
C LEU A 458 -14.02 6.74 -19.47
N LEU A 459 -12.87 7.07 -18.87
CA LEU A 459 -11.96 8.09 -19.40
C LEU A 459 -10.79 7.51 -20.18
N GLY A 460 -10.66 6.18 -20.28
CA GLY A 460 -9.58 5.53 -21.03
C GLY A 460 -8.18 5.90 -20.53
N ALA A 461 -8.06 6.30 -19.26
CA ALA A 461 -6.79 6.64 -18.66
C ALA A 461 -5.89 5.40 -18.66
N SER A 462 -4.70 5.54 -19.23
CA SER A 462 -3.61 4.59 -18.98
C SER A 462 -3.03 4.92 -17.61
N LEU A 463 -3.82 4.68 -16.55
CA LEU A 463 -3.21 4.47 -15.25
C LEU A 463 -2.22 3.32 -15.49
N VAL A 464 -0.92 3.51 -15.22
CA VAL A 464 0.04 2.40 -15.27
C VAL A 464 -0.36 1.51 -14.11
N VAL A 465 -1.34 0.66 -14.37
CA VAL A 465 -1.89 -0.17 -13.34
C VAL A 465 -0.80 -1.19 -13.03
N PRO A 466 -0.41 -1.37 -11.75
CA PRO A 466 0.43 -2.50 -11.39
C PRO A 466 -0.40 -3.77 -11.58
N PHE A 467 -0.39 -4.33 -12.78
CA PHE A 467 -1.22 -5.46 -13.18
C PHE A 467 -0.40 -6.59 -13.77
#